data_AF-A0AA97NR59-F1
#
_entry.id   AF-A0AA97NR59-F1
#
_cell.length_a   1.000
_cell.length_b   1.000
_cell.length_c   1.000
_cell.angle_alpha   90.00
_cell.angle_beta   90.00
_cell.angle_gamma   90.00
#
_symmetry.space_group_name_H-M   'P 1'
#
loop_
_entity.id
_entity.type
_entity.pdbx_description
1 polymer ?
#
loop_
_entity_poly.entity_id
_entity_poly.type
_entity_poly.pdbx_seq_one_letter_code
_entity_poly.pdbx_strand_id
1 'polypeptide(L)'
;MASAPAAAATAGAGQAASGAAARVEDNAPKLLWNTENVKDVAESVGIPNINDDAVRCLAQDVEYRIGQVLVEALRFMRAANRTTLTVQDTSQAFKVLDVEPLYGYDSTRPLRYGEASLGPGQPLFYIDDEEVDFEKLINAPLPKVPRDMSFTAHWLAVEGVQPSIPQNPTTAESRAQELIPKGPGANPALNALAGNDNLAFHPAVKQIISKELVLYFDKIQAAVLDDTPDEEVVRLRNAALASVRNDPGLHQLVPYFANFIANQVTHRLDDTFTVRQMMELTAALVDNSNLFLDPYAGPLSAPVLTALMSRKIGASTSTSKQEEGSGSGNSSSVNREALREQFLLREFAASLLGKIAIKYTRANRHLRSKLTRTCLKYLLDPTKPAPVLFGALNGLAAAGGPEAFRILVLPNLREFDTGMLQPLQEKAANAAGAAGTVAQIEFEALVGAIVKAIMSLVEHDPAVPNGVNGGTSESESAELVEFLGPIVGRRIADKGDHKLVRVVLAARNIE
;
A
#
# COMPACT_ATOMS: atom_id res chain seq x y z
N MET A 1 -33.23 -62.88 16.71
CA MET A 1 -32.60 -64.14 17.16
C MET A 1 -31.25 -63.76 17.74
N ALA A 2 -31.22 -63.44 19.03
CA ALA A 2 -30.82 -64.33 20.13
C ALA A 2 -29.28 -64.34 20.26
N SER A 3 -28.64 -64.10 21.40
CA SER A 3 -29.07 -63.94 22.79
C SER A 3 -27.89 -63.37 23.60
N ALA A 4 -28.18 -62.56 24.63
CA ALA A 4 -27.27 -62.29 25.74
C ALA A 4 -27.06 -63.57 26.61
N PRO A 5 -26.21 -63.59 27.67
CA PRO A 5 -26.54 -62.85 28.89
C PRO A 5 -25.37 -62.25 29.69
N ALA A 6 -25.77 -61.34 30.56
CA ALA A 6 -25.02 -60.74 31.65
C ALA A 6 -24.81 -61.71 32.83
N ALA A 7 -23.76 -61.48 33.61
CA ALA A 7 -23.64 -61.96 34.98
C ALA A 7 -23.17 -60.81 35.88
N ALA A 8 -24.04 -60.44 36.81
CA ALA A 8 -23.79 -59.49 37.89
C ALA A 8 -23.01 -60.17 39.03
N ALA A 9 -22.06 -59.46 39.62
CA ALA A 9 -21.47 -59.83 40.91
C ALA A 9 -21.44 -58.59 41.83
N THR A 10 -22.32 -58.70 42.83
CA THR A 10 -22.57 -57.93 44.05
C THR A 10 -21.37 -57.23 44.69
N ALA A 11 -21.57 -55.95 45.01
CA ALA A 11 -20.79 -55.20 45.97
C ALA A 11 -21.06 -55.68 47.41
N GLY A 12 -19.99 -55.99 48.14
CA GLY A 12 -20.00 -56.25 49.58
C GLY A 12 -18.91 -55.42 50.25
N ALA A 13 -19.33 -54.42 51.02
CA ALA A 13 -18.46 -53.64 51.89
C ALA A 13 -18.26 -54.40 53.21
N GLY A 14 -17.00 -54.55 53.65
CA GLY A 14 -16.69 -54.94 55.02
C GLY A 14 -15.39 -55.72 55.17
N GLN A 15 -14.29 -55.01 55.46
CA GLN A 15 -13.48 -55.16 56.69
C GLN A 15 -12.06 -54.61 56.46
N ALA A 16 -11.75 -53.58 57.24
CA ALA A 16 -10.43 -53.02 57.40
C ALA A 16 -9.58 -53.89 58.36
N ALA A 17 -8.26 -53.71 58.24
CA ALA A 17 -7.19 -54.08 59.17
C ALA A 17 -6.55 -55.48 58.99
N SER A 18 -5.49 -55.54 58.17
CA SER A 18 -4.14 -55.97 58.60
C SER A 18 -3.20 -56.01 57.40
N GLY A 19 -2.01 -55.42 57.52
CA GLY A 19 -0.98 -55.45 56.47
C GLY A 19 -0.27 -54.11 56.23
N ALA A 20 0.04 -53.36 57.29
CA ALA A 20 0.75 -52.09 57.24
C ALA A 20 2.27 -52.26 57.04
N ALA A 21 2.71 -53.00 56.03
CA ALA A 21 4.14 -53.25 55.78
C ALA A 21 4.57 -53.27 54.30
N ALA A 22 3.81 -52.67 53.38
CA ALA A 22 4.15 -52.66 51.94
C ALA A 22 3.81 -51.34 51.21
N ARG A 23 4.07 -50.17 51.81
CA ARG A 23 3.79 -48.87 51.17
C ARG A 23 4.91 -47.83 51.36
N VAL A 24 6.12 -48.15 50.92
CA VAL A 24 7.23 -47.16 50.85
C VAL A 24 7.90 -47.09 49.47
N GLU A 25 7.58 -47.95 48.49
CA GLU A 25 8.27 -47.92 47.18
C GLU A 25 7.59 -47.07 46.09
N ASP A 26 6.37 -46.56 46.28
CA ASP A 26 5.58 -45.95 45.20
C ASP A 26 5.82 -44.45 44.94
N ASN A 27 6.89 -43.85 45.47
CA ASN A 27 7.18 -42.42 45.26
C ASN A 27 8.58 -42.11 44.71
N ALA A 28 9.26 -43.11 44.15
CA ALA A 28 10.46 -42.88 43.36
C ALA A 28 10.07 -42.36 41.96
N PRO A 29 10.74 -41.34 41.41
CA PRO A 29 10.48 -40.91 40.04
C PRO A 29 10.66 -42.10 39.11
N LYS A 30 9.59 -42.47 38.40
CA LYS A 30 9.63 -43.57 37.45
C LYS A 30 10.57 -43.16 36.31
N LEU A 31 11.71 -43.84 36.23
CA LEU A 31 12.66 -43.64 35.14
C LEU A 31 12.00 -44.05 33.83
N LEU A 32 12.12 -43.19 32.83
CA LEU A 32 11.61 -43.46 31.48
C LEU A 32 12.62 -44.31 30.70
N TRP A 33 13.91 -44.22 31.06
CA TRP A 33 14.95 -45.04 30.46
C TRP A 33 14.90 -46.49 30.96
N ASN A 34 14.94 -47.45 30.03
CA ASN A 34 14.94 -48.87 30.37
C ASN A 34 16.25 -49.26 31.06
N THR A 35 16.17 -49.79 32.28
CA THR A 35 17.32 -50.24 33.06
C THR A 35 18.04 -51.44 32.43
N GLU A 36 17.33 -52.26 31.66
CA GLU A 36 17.94 -53.40 30.97
C GLU A 36 18.94 -52.95 29.90
N ASN A 37 18.70 -51.82 29.22
CA ASN A 37 19.65 -51.28 28.23
C ASN A 37 21.02 -50.97 28.87
N VAL A 38 21.05 -50.59 30.15
CA VAL A 38 22.30 -50.31 30.88
C VAL A 38 23.05 -51.63 31.17
N LYS A 39 22.32 -52.71 31.47
CA LYS A 39 22.90 -54.04 31.65
C LYS A 39 23.44 -54.60 30.34
N ASP A 40 22.69 -54.46 29.24
CA ASP A 40 23.13 -54.89 27.90
C ASP A 40 24.45 -54.22 27.50
N VAL A 41 24.59 -52.91 27.76
CA VAL A 41 25.85 -52.18 27.51
C VAL A 41 26.96 -52.67 28.45
N ALA A 42 26.68 -52.94 29.73
CA ALA A 42 27.68 -53.48 30.65
C ALA A 42 28.20 -54.86 30.22
N GLU A 43 27.32 -55.74 29.75
CA GLU A 43 27.66 -57.05 29.20
C GLU A 43 28.50 -56.92 27.92
N SER A 44 28.20 -55.94 27.06
CA SER A 44 28.99 -55.67 25.84
C SER A 44 30.44 -55.28 26.13
N VAL A 45 30.70 -54.67 27.28
CA VAL A 45 32.04 -54.30 27.78
C VAL A 45 32.71 -55.48 28.51
N GLY A 46 31.99 -56.57 28.77
CA GLY A 46 32.48 -57.77 29.45
C GLY A 46 32.28 -57.77 30.96
N ILE A 47 31.36 -56.96 31.49
CA ILE A 47 31.00 -56.93 32.92
C ILE A 47 29.66 -57.66 33.11
N PRO A 48 29.65 -58.93 33.57
CA PRO A 48 28.44 -59.75 33.59
C PRO A 48 27.50 -59.45 34.77
N ASN A 49 28.01 -58.96 35.91
CA ASN A 49 27.21 -58.68 37.10
C ASN A 49 27.49 -57.26 37.59
N ILE A 50 26.49 -56.38 37.50
CA ILE A 50 26.49 -55.02 38.03
C ILE A 50 25.49 -54.93 39.20
N ASN A 51 25.80 -54.14 40.22
CA ASN A 51 24.88 -53.93 41.35
C ASN A 51 23.64 -53.13 40.90
N ASP A 52 22.45 -53.53 41.34
CA ASP A 52 21.17 -52.91 40.95
C ASP A 52 21.09 -51.41 41.30
N ASP A 53 21.72 -51.01 42.42
CA ASP A 53 21.82 -49.60 42.79
C ASP A 53 22.66 -48.78 41.79
N ALA A 54 23.71 -49.38 41.23
CA ALA A 54 24.55 -48.73 40.23
C ALA A 54 23.81 -48.60 38.88
N VAL A 55 23.03 -49.63 38.49
CA VAL A 55 22.17 -49.59 37.31
C VAL A 55 21.15 -48.47 37.42
N ARG A 56 20.49 -48.33 38.58
CA ARG A 56 19.51 -47.27 38.83
C ARG A 56 20.13 -45.87 38.75
N CYS A 57 21.28 -45.65 39.37
CA CYS A 57 21.96 -44.36 39.34
C CYS A 57 22.44 -44.00 37.92
N LEU A 58 22.95 -44.98 37.17
CA LEU A 58 23.42 -44.76 35.81
C LEU A 58 22.27 -44.48 34.84
N ALA A 59 21.15 -45.19 34.97
CA ALA A 59 19.94 -44.90 34.19
C ALA A 59 19.41 -43.47 34.46
N GLN A 60 19.44 -43.02 35.72
CA GLN A 60 19.10 -41.65 36.10
C GLN A 60 19.99 -40.59 35.44
N ASP A 61 21.32 -40.80 35.47
CA ASP A 61 22.24 -39.86 34.84
C ASP A 61 22.07 -39.83 33.32
N VAL A 62 21.92 -40.99 32.67
CA VAL A 62 21.67 -41.07 31.21
C VAL A 62 20.42 -40.30 30.81
N GLU A 63 19.31 -40.47 31.53
CA GLU A 63 18.07 -39.74 31.27
C GLU A 63 18.27 -38.22 31.42
N TYR A 64 18.98 -37.78 32.47
CA TYR A 64 19.32 -36.38 32.69
C TYR A 64 20.19 -35.80 31.55
N ARG A 65 21.21 -36.54 31.09
CA ARG A 65 22.08 -36.11 29.99
C ARG A 65 21.33 -36.00 28.66
N ILE A 66 20.44 -36.95 28.35
CA ILE A 66 19.56 -36.89 27.18
C ILE A 66 18.66 -35.64 27.26
N GLY A 67 18.07 -35.38 28.43
CA GLY A 67 17.28 -34.17 28.68
C GLY A 67 18.09 -32.89 28.44
N GLN A 68 19.33 -32.83 28.92
CA GLN A 68 20.23 -31.69 28.72
C GLN A 68 20.51 -31.43 27.23
N VAL A 69 20.85 -32.48 26.47
CA VAL A 69 21.07 -32.38 25.02
C VAL A 69 19.81 -31.90 24.31
N LEU A 70 18.65 -32.45 24.66
CA LEU A 70 17.37 -32.11 24.04
C LEU A 70 16.97 -30.65 24.31
N VAL A 71 17.21 -30.14 25.52
CA VAL A 71 16.93 -28.74 25.85
C VAL A 71 17.80 -27.79 25.03
N GLU A 72 19.10 -28.08 24.89
CA GLU A 72 19.98 -27.26 24.05
C GLU A 72 19.62 -27.37 22.56
N ALA A 73 19.29 -28.56 22.06
CA ALA A 73 18.85 -28.75 20.68
C ALA A 73 17.54 -27.98 20.38
N LEU A 74 16.59 -27.96 21.32
CA LEU A 74 15.37 -27.16 21.20
C LEU A 74 15.64 -25.66 21.16
N ARG A 75 16.69 -25.17 21.85
CA ARG A 75 17.10 -23.76 21.76
C ARG A 75 17.58 -23.42 20.35
N PHE A 76 18.39 -24.29 19.74
CA PHE A 76 18.82 -24.13 18.34
C PHE A 76 17.65 -24.17 17.36
N MET A 77 16.72 -25.11 17.53
CA MET A 77 15.52 -25.22 16.70
C MET A 77 14.68 -23.92 16.73
N ARG A 78 14.45 -23.39 17.94
CA ARG A 78 13.70 -22.14 18.14
C ARG A 78 14.46 -20.92 17.60
N ALA A 79 15.78 -20.86 17.80
CA ALA A 79 16.63 -19.80 17.26
C ALA A 79 16.64 -19.80 15.72
N ALA A 80 16.49 -20.97 15.09
CA ALA A 80 16.35 -21.13 13.65
C ALA A 80 14.91 -20.88 13.13
N ASN A 81 13.97 -20.45 13.99
CA ASN A 81 12.55 -20.24 13.66
C ASN A 81 11.86 -21.47 13.02
N ARG A 82 12.27 -22.67 13.42
CA ARG A 82 11.67 -23.94 12.95
C ARG A 82 10.82 -24.57 14.06
N THR A 83 9.84 -25.36 13.66
CA THR A 83 8.98 -26.14 14.57
C THR A 83 9.34 -27.62 14.61
N THR A 84 10.19 -28.08 13.69
CA THR A 84 10.68 -29.45 13.60
C THR A 84 12.14 -29.51 14.02
N LEU A 85 12.45 -30.41 14.95
CA LEU A 85 13.82 -30.65 15.39
C LEU A 85 14.56 -31.49 14.35
N THR A 86 15.74 -31.03 13.93
CA THR A 86 16.57 -31.71 12.94
C THR A 86 17.85 -32.26 13.56
N VAL A 87 18.48 -33.24 12.90
CA VAL A 87 19.76 -33.83 13.35
C VAL A 87 20.85 -32.76 13.53
N GLN A 88 20.83 -31.72 12.71
CA GLN A 88 21.77 -30.60 12.81
C GLN A 88 21.64 -29.85 14.14
N ASP A 89 20.43 -29.70 14.68
CA ASP A 89 20.21 -29.01 15.96
C ASP A 89 20.84 -29.81 17.12
N THR A 90 20.71 -31.13 17.10
CA THR A 90 21.35 -32.04 18.06
C THR A 90 22.88 -32.06 17.89
N SER A 91 23.37 -32.04 16.66
CA SER A 91 24.82 -31.96 16.38
C SER A 91 25.45 -30.67 16.92
N GLN A 92 24.74 -29.54 16.82
CA GLN A 92 25.18 -28.29 17.43
C GLN A 92 25.09 -28.34 18.97
N ALA A 93 24.06 -28.99 19.52
CA ALA A 93 23.95 -29.21 20.96
C ALA A 93 25.14 -30.02 21.50
N PHE A 94 25.58 -31.08 20.81
CA PHE A 94 26.78 -31.83 21.21
C PHE A 94 28.03 -30.98 21.23
N LYS A 95 28.24 -30.11 20.24
CA LYS A 95 29.40 -29.20 20.21
C LYS A 95 29.40 -28.22 21.38
N VAL A 96 28.24 -27.72 21.79
CA VAL A 96 28.14 -26.78 22.93
C VAL A 96 28.33 -27.48 24.27
N LEU A 97 27.89 -28.74 24.36
CA LEU A 97 28.03 -29.55 25.56
C LEU A 97 29.39 -30.28 25.64
N ASP A 98 30.32 -29.96 24.73
CA ASP A 98 31.64 -30.60 24.59
C ASP A 98 31.55 -32.14 24.50
N VAL A 99 30.50 -32.65 23.85
CA VAL A 99 30.30 -34.07 23.57
C VAL A 99 30.92 -34.40 22.21
N GLU A 100 31.51 -35.59 22.10
CA GLU A 100 32.08 -36.09 20.85
C GLU A 100 31.02 -36.10 19.72
N PRO A 101 31.33 -35.55 18.53
CA PRO A 101 30.37 -35.50 17.44
C PRO A 101 30.00 -36.90 16.92
N LEU A 102 28.69 -37.16 16.79
CA LEU A 102 28.18 -38.37 16.15
C LEU A 102 28.08 -38.16 14.63
N TYR A 103 28.82 -38.97 13.87
CA TYR A 103 28.84 -38.95 12.40
C TYR A 103 27.88 -40.01 11.80
N GLY A 104 27.49 -39.82 10.54
CA GLY A 104 26.67 -40.81 9.80
C GLY A 104 25.16 -40.52 9.77
N TYR A 105 24.68 -39.46 10.41
CA TYR A 105 23.26 -39.13 10.52
C TYR A 105 22.76 -38.03 9.56
N ASP A 106 23.58 -37.61 8.59
CA ASP A 106 23.22 -36.59 7.58
C ASP A 106 22.62 -37.21 6.30
N SER A 107 22.44 -38.54 6.28
CA SER A 107 21.89 -39.26 5.14
C SER A 107 20.40 -38.93 4.95
N THR A 108 19.98 -38.73 3.70
CA THR A 108 18.56 -38.55 3.34
C THR A 108 17.75 -39.85 3.41
N ARG A 109 18.40 -40.99 3.68
CA ARG A 109 17.73 -42.28 3.81
C ARG A 109 17.15 -42.41 5.23
N PRO A 110 15.85 -42.72 5.39
CA PRO A 110 15.28 -42.97 6.70
C PRO A 110 15.87 -44.24 7.30
N LEU A 111 16.20 -44.20 8.59
CA LEU A 111 16.63 -45.37 9.37
C LEU A 111 15.51 -46.41 9.40
N ARG A 112 15.82 -47.66 9.05
CA ARG A 112 14.92 -48.80 9.16
C ARG A 112 15.39 -49.70 10.29
N TYR A 113 14.49 -49.96 11.24
CA TYR A 113 14.74 -50.86 12.36
C TYR A 113 14.15 -52.23 12.02
N GLY A 114 15.00 -53.25 11.97
CA GLY A 114 14.61 -54.64 11.88
C GLY A 114 14.42 -55.24 13.27
N GLU A 115 13.44 -56.13 13.43
CA GLU A 115 13.25 -56.90 14.66
C GLU A 115 13.87 -58.30 14.49
N ALA A 116 14.79 -58.66 15.38
CA ALA A 116 15.33 -60.00 15.48
C ALA A 116 14.86 -60.64 16.79
N SER A 117 14.11 -61.74 16.70
CA SER A 117 13.70 -62.53 17.86
C SER A 117 14.70 -63.66 18.10
N LEU A 118 15.64 -63.43 19.02
CA LEU A 118 16.61 -64.45 19.44
C LEU A 118 16.03 -65.26 20.61
N GLY A 119 15.24 -66.30 20.30
CA GLY A 119 14.71 -67.24 21.29
C GLY A 119 13.55 -66.70 22.15
N PRO A 120 13.18 -67.40 23.24
CA PRO A 120 12.14 -66.94 24.18
C PRO A 120 12.71 -65.83 25.07
N GLY A 121 12.82 -64.62 24.52
CA GLY A 121 13.40 -63.45 25.16
C GLY A 121 12.89 -62.14 24.59
N GLN A 122 13.35 -61.03 25.18
CA GLN A 122 13.01 -59.65 24.81
C GLN A 122 13.35 -59.35 23.34
N PRO A 123 12.51 -58.60 22.60
CA PRO A 123 12.78 -58.28 21.19
C PRO A 123 14.04 -57.40 21.06
N LEU A 124 14.97 -57.82 20.19
CA LEU A 124 16.16 -57.05 19.83
C LEU A 124 15.89 -56.30 18.52
N PHE A 125 16.11 -54.98 18.54
CA PHE A 125 16.04 -54.15 17.35
C PHE A 125 17.44 -53.89 16.82
N TYR A 126 17.64 -54.08 15.52
CA TYR A 126 18.89 -53.74 14.84
C TYR A 126 18.60 -52.76 13.69
N ILE A 127 19.63 -52.02 13.29
CA ILE A 127 19.55 -51.14 12.12
C ILE A 127 19.90 -51.99 10.91
N ASP A 128 18.96 -52.09 9.98
CA ASP A 128 19.17 -52.81 8.72
C ASP A 128 20.00 -51.93 7.77
N ASP A 129 21.24 -52.33 7.49
CA ASP A 129 22.17 -51.60 6.63
C ASP A 129 22.53 -52.46 5.41
N GLU A 130 21.95 -52.12 4.26
CA GLU A 130 22.19 -52.81 3.01
C GLU A 130 23.52 -52.36 2.39
N GLU A 131 24.45 -53.30 2.19
CA GLU A 131 25.70 -53.04 1.47
C GLU A 131 25.41 -52.60 0.02
N VAL A 132 26.02 -51.49 -0.40
CA VAL A 132 25.85 -50.93 -1.75
C VAL A 132 27.17 -51.02 -2.52
N ASP A 133 27.10 -51.55 -3.73
CA ASP A 133 28.25 -51.59 -4.65
C ASP A 133 28.67 -50.17 -5.10
N PHE A 134 29.99 -49.93 -5.12
CA PHE A 134 30.57 -48.63 -5.48
C PHE A 134 30.26 -48.24 -6.92
N GLU A 135 30.22 -49.19 -7.87
CA GLU A 135 29.89 -48.88 -9.26
C GLU A 135 28.48 -48.29 -9.39
N LYS A 136 27.54 -48.79 -8.58
CA LYS A 136 26.16 -48.28 -8.54
C LYS A 136 26.08 -46.88 -7.95
N LEU A 137 26.92 -46.56 -6.96
CA LEU A 137 26.98 -45.23 -6.35
C LEU A 137 27.62 -44.20 -7.30
N ILE A 138 28.71 -44.57 -7.98
CA ILE A 138 29.42 -43.68 -8.92
C ILE A 138 28.54 -43.35 -10.13
N ASN A 139 27.78 -44.32 -10.62
CA ASN A 139 26.90 -44.14 -11.77
C ASN A 139 25.51 -43.56 -11.38
N ALA A 140 25.30 -43.22 -10.10
CA ALA A 140 24.04 -42.62 -9.66
C ALA A 140 23.88 -41.20 -10.23
N PRO A 141 22.69 -40.84 -10.74
CA PRO A 141 22.46 -39.50 -11.26
C PRO A 141 22.52 -38.45 -10.14
N LEU A 142 23.04 -37.27 -10.49
CA LEU A 142 23.09 -36.13 -9.58
C LEU A 142 21.67 -35.69 -9.17
N PRO A 143 21.48 -35.25 -7.90
CA PRO A 143 20.20 -34.75 -7.44
C PRO A 143 19.84 -33.44 -8.13
N LYS A 144 18.53 -33.15 -8.22
CA LYS A 144 18.04 -31.89 -8.78
C LYS A 144 18.25 -30.76 -7.78
N VAL A 145 18.79 -29.64 -8.25
CA VAL A 145 19.00 -28.44 -7.44
C VAL A 145 17.72 -27.58 -7.43
N PRO A 146 17.21 -27.14 -6.25
CA PRO A 146 16.12 -26.17 -6.15
C PRO A 146 16.46 -24.82 -6.79
N ARG A 147 15.45 -23.99 -7.05
CA ARG A 147 15.68 -22.60 -7.47
C ARG A 147 16.22 -21.75 -6.32
N ASP A 148 16.96 -20.70 -6.66
CA ASP A 148 17.41 -19.71 -5.69
C ASP A 148 16.24 -19.02 -4.99
N MET A 149 16.48 -18.54 -3.77
CA MET A 149 15.48 -17.85 -2.96
C MET A 149 15.03 -16.54 -3.61
N SER A 150 13.72 -16.42 -3.85
CA SER A 150 13.06 -15.19 -4.28
C SER A 150 11.90 -14.84 -3.34
N PHE A 151 11.64 -13.56 -3.13
CA PHE A 151 10.48 -13.09 -2.37
C PHE A 151 9.37 -12.60 -3.30
N THR A 152 8.12 -12.85 -2.92
CA THR A 152 6.93 -12.35 -3.59
C THR A 152 6.07 -11.61 -2.57
N ALA A 153 5.90 -10.31 -2.76
CA ALA A 153 5.07 -9.48 -1.88
C ALA A 153 3.61 -9.46 -2.36
N HIS A 154 2.69 -9.47 -1.41
CA HIS A 154 1.26 -9.29 -1.64
C HIS A 154 0.62 -8.57 -0.45
N TRP A 155 -0.59 -8.04 -0.66
CA TRP A 155 -1.36 -7.41 0.41
C TRP A 155 -2.04 -8.47 1.27
N LEU A 156 -1.57 -8.64 2.51
CA LEU A 156 -2.20 -9.52 3.49
C LEU A 156 -3.50 -8.90 4.04
N ALA A 157 -3.50 -7.60 4.29
CA ALA A 157 -4.66 -6.86 4.77
C ALA A 157 -4.63 -5.40 4.27
N VAL A 158 -5.82 -4.85 4.03
CA VAL A 158 -6.06 -3.43 3.73
C VAL A 158 -7.15 -2.96 4.69
N GLU A 159 -6.88 -1.93 5.49
CA GLU A 159 -7.83 -1.43 6.51
C GLU A 159 -8.33 -2.50 7.49
N GLY A 160 -7.48 -3.49 7.80
CA GLY A 160 -7.83 -4.60 8.69
C GLY A 160 -8.67 -5.70 8.06
N VAL A 161 -9.04 -5.57 6.78
CA VAL A 161 -9.75 -6.61 6.00
C VAL A 161 -8.76 -7.33 5.09
N GLN A 162 -8.81 -8.66 5.08
CA GLN A 162 -7.98 -9.48 4.21
C GLN A 162 -8.58 -9.52 2.80
N PRO A 163 -7.87 -9.07 1.74
CA PRO A 163 -8.39 -9.15 0.38
C PRO A 163 -8.39 -10.61 -0.13
N SER A 164 -9.40 -10.98 -0.90
CA SER A 164 -9.55 -12.31 -1.49
C SER A 164 -8.66 -12.48 -2.73
N ILE A 165 -7.34 -12.47 -2.53
CA ILE A 165 -6.34 -12.81 -3.54
C ILE A 165 -5.92 -14.27 -3.41
N PRO A 166 -5.43 -14.93 -4.48
CA PRO A 166 -5.04 -16.35 -4.44
C PRO A 166 -3.96 -16.68 -3.40
N GLN A 167 -3.16 -15.69 -2.99
CA GLN A 167 -2.09 -15.85 -1.99
C GLN A 167 -2.62 -15.81 -0.55
N ASN A 168 -3.82 -15.27 -0.32
CA ASN A 168 -4.42 -15.18 1.01
C ASN A 168 -5.32 -16.41 1.26
N PRO A 169 -5.33 -16.95 2.50
CA PRO A 169 -6.20 -18.07 2.84
C PRO A 169 -7.67 -17.71 2.66
N THR A 170 -8.43 -18.65 2.12
CA THR A 170 -9.87 -18.53 2.04
C THR A 170 -10.52 -18.79 3.41
N THR A 171 -11.76 -18.34 3.57
CA THR A 171 -12.56 -18.49 4.79
C THR A 171 -12.86 -19.94 5.17
N ALA A 172 -12.72 -20.86 4.22
CA ALA A 172 -12.83 -22.30 4.43
C ALA A 172 -11.52 -22.89 5.00
N GLU A 173 -10.38 -22.43 4.50
CA GLU A 173 -9.05 -22.86 4.96
C GLU A 173 -8.72 -22.32 6.35
N SER A 174 -9.13 -21.08 6.67
CA SER A 174 -8.88 -20.47 7.98
C SER A 174 -9.54 -21.25 9.13
N ARG A 175 -10.73 -21.81 8.92
CA ARG A 175 -11.44 -22.66 9.89
C ARG A 175 -10.75 -24.00 10.15
N ALA A 176 -10.06 -24.56 9.16
CA ALA A 176 -9.25 -25.77 9.38
C ALA A 176 -7.99 -25.45 10.22
N GLN A 177 -7.43 -24.25 10.06
CA GLN A 177 -6.29 -23.76 10.85
C GLN A 177 -6.66 -23.38 12.30
N GLU A 178 -7.94 -23.12 12.62
CA GLU A 178 -8.40 -22.79 13.98
C GLU A 178 -8.34 -23.96 14.96
N LEU A 179 -8.24 -25.20 14.45
CA LEU A 179 -8.03 -26.40 15.26
C LEU A 179 -6.59 -26.53 15.78
N ILE A 180 -5.68 -25.66 15.33
CA ILE A 180 -4.31 -25.56 15.84
C ILE A 180 -4.31 -24.51 16.97
N PRO A 181 -3.88 -24.85 18.20
CA PRO A 181 -3.86 -23.91 19.31
C PRO A 181 -3.02 -22.67 18.97
N LYS A 182 -3.68 -21.53 18.76
CA LYS A 182 -2.99 -20.24 18.66
C LYS A 182 -2.55 -19.82 20.06
N GLY A 183 -1.33 -19.29 20.16
CA GLY A 183 -0.75 -18.86 21.44
C GLY A 183 -1.64 -17.85 22.20
N PRO A 184 -1.45 -17.71 23.52
CA PRO A 184 -2.25 -16.82 24.36
C PRO A 184 -2.13 -15.37 23.85
N GLY A 185 -3.19 -14.85 23.22
CA GLY A 185 -3.20 -13.52 22.58
C GLY A 185 -3.98 -13.44 21.26
N ALA A 186 -4.39 -14.57 20.67
CA ALA A 186 -5.23 -14.56 19.48
C ALA A 186 -6.67 -14.12 19.84
N ASN A 187 -6.98 -12.84 19.63
CA ASN A 187 -8.32 -12.29 19.82
C ASN A 187 -9.32 -12.93 18.82
N PRO A 188 -10.35 -13.64 19.29
CA PRO A 188 -11.40 -14.20 18.42
C PRO A 188 -12.18 -13.13 17.65
N ALA A 189 -12.19 -11.89 18.16
CA ALA A 189 -12.90 -10.75 17.59
C ALA A 189 -12.31 -10.22 16.26
N LEU A 190 -11.06 -10.58 15.93
CA LEU A 190 -10.40 -10.09 14.71
C LEU A 190 -10.96 -10.78 13.45
N ASN A 191 -11.38 -12.04 13.57
CA ASN A 191 -12.04 -12.78 12.49
C ASN A 191 -13.45 -12.24 12.18
N ALA A 192 -14.12 -11.62 13.15
CA ALA A 192 -15.44 -11.00 12.96
C ALA A 192 -15.34 -9.61 12.30
N LEU A 193 -14.23 -8.90 12.50
CA LEU A 193 -13.98 -7.58 11.90
C LEU A 193 -13.45 -7.67 10.45
N ALA A 194 -12.91 -8.83 10.06
CA ALA A 194 -12.35 -9.09 8.74
C ALA A 194 -13.38 -9.19 7.59
N GLY A 195 -14.56 -8.57 7.73
CA GLY A 195 -15.46 -8.16 6.65
C GLY A 195 -15.51 -9.12 5.45
N ASN A 196 -15.89 -10.36 5.69
CA ASN A 196 -15.80 -11.43 4.70
C ASN A 196 -16.94 -11.49 3.68
N ASP A 197 -17.78 -10.45 3.61
CA ASP A 197 -18.87 -10.35 2.65
C ASP A 197 -18.74 -9.08 1.79
N ASN A 198 -18.35 -9.32 0.54
CA ASN A 198 -18.53 -8.50 -0.68
C ASN A 198 -17.33 -7.73 -1.25
N LEU A 199 -17.07 -8.06 -2.52
CA LEU A 199 -16.20 -7.43 -3.52
C LEU A 199 -16.55 -5.98 -3.89
N ALA A 200 -17.45 -5.34 -3.15
CA ALA A 200 -17.75 -3.93 -3.29
C ALA A 200 -17.14 -3.23 -2.09
N PHE A 201 -16.15 -2.38 -2.35
CA PHE A 201 -15.74 -1.31 -1.45
C PHE A 201 -16.94 -0.36 -1.28
N HIS A 202 -18.01 -0.80 -0.63
CA HIS A 202 -19.00 0.06 -0.03
C HIS A 202 -18.40 0.46 1.32
N PRO A 203 -18.02 1.74 1.51
CA PRO A 203 -17.65 2.26 2.83
C PRO A 203 -18.91 2.41 3.69
N ALA A 204 -19.69 1.33 3.81
CA ALA A 204 -20.91 1.22 4.61
C ALA A 204 -20.73 0.26 5.79
N VAL A 205 -19.55 -0.33 5.98
CA VAL A 205 -19.12 -0.66 7.33
C VAL A 205 -18.86 0.70 7.97
N LYS A 206 -19.81 1.18 8.78
CA LYS A 206 -19.57 2.31 9.69
C LYS A 206 -18.31 1.92 10.45
N GLN A 207 -17.15 2.47 10.07
CA GLN A 207 -15.96 2.33 10.90
C GLN A 207 -16.40 2.78 12.29
N ILE A 208 -16.01 2.05 13.33
CA ILE A 208 -16.49 2.33 14.69
C ILE A 208 -15.82 3.63 15.13
N ILE A 209 -16.42 4.76 14.75
CA ILE A 209 -15.92 6.10 15.07
C ILE A 209 -16.25 6.36 16.54
N SER A 210 -15.23 6.78 17.31
CA SER A 210 -15.45 7.29 18.67
C SER A 210 -16.30 8.56 18.65
N LYS A 211 -17.07 8.83 19.71
CA LYS A 211 -17.83 10.09 19.86
C LYS A 211 -16.92 11.32 19.73
N GLU A 212 -15.69 11.25 20.22
CA GLU A 212 -14.70 12.34 20.14
C GLU A 212 -14.29 12.61 18.69
N LEU A 213 -14.15 11.56 17.89
CA LEU A 213 -13.69 11.64 16.51
C LEU A 213 -14.82 12.15 15.59
N VAL A 214 -16.09 11.87 15.93
CA VAL A 214 -17.26 12.53 15.32
C VAL A 214 -17.28 14.02 15.67
N LEU A 215 -17.12 14.39 16.95
CA LEU A 215 -17.08 15.80 17.35
C LEU A 215 -15.92 16.56 16.71
N TYR A 216 -14.77 15.91 16.53
CA TYR A 216 -13.64 16.46 15.79
C TYR A 216 -14.04 16.72 14.33
N PHE A 217 -14.62 15.73 13.66
CA PHE A 217 -15.07 15.88 12.28
C PHE A 217 -16.09 17.01 12.11
N ASP A 218 -17.11 17.09 12.98
CA ASP A 218 -18.13 18.14 12.94
C ASP A 218 -17.51 19.54 13.14
N LYS A 219 -16.54 19.67 14.05
CA LYS A 219 -15.80 20.94 14.26
C LYS A 219 -14.99 21.35 13.04
N ILE A 220 -14.30 20.40 12.38
CA ILE A 220 -13.56 20.66 11.15
C ILE A 220 -14.52 21.08 10.04
N GLN A 221 -15.67 20.41 9.89
CA GLN A 221 -16.68 20.79 8.89
C GLN A 221 -17.19 22.21 9.11
N ALA A 222 -17.53 22.57 10.35
CA ALA A 222 -18.01 23.90 10.69
C ALA A 222 -16.94 24.97 10.39
N ALA A 223 -15.69 24.75 10.82
CA ALA A 223 -14.62 25.72 10.62
C ALA A 223 -14.22 25.91 9.15
N VAL A 224 -14.32 24.85 8.33
CA VAL A 224 -13.95 24.89 6.90
C VAL A 224 -15.06 25.52 6.04
N LEU A 225 -16.33 25.38 6.43
CA LEU A 225 -17.48 25.91 5.67
C LEU A 225 -17.94 27.31 6.11
N ASP A 226 -17.41 27.84 7.22
CA ASP A 226 -17.73 29.20 7.67
C ASP A 226 -17.09 30.23 6.74
N ASP A 227 -17.91 31.05 6.07
CA ASP A 227 -17.52 32.08 5.10
C ASP A 227 -17.48 33.50 5.71
N THR A 228 -17.57 33.62 7.04
CA THR A 228 -17.45 34.93 7.68
C THR A 228 -16.02 35.49 7.51
N PRO A 229 -15.86 36.76 7.10
CA PRO A 229 -14.55 37.36 6.82
C PRO A 229 -13.80 37.81 8.09
N ASP A 230 -14.24 37.35 9.27
CA ASP A 230 -13.63 37.70 10.55
C ASP A 230 -12.24 37.06 10.66
N GLU A 231 -11.24 37.85 11.09
CA GLU A 231 -9.85 37.36 11.23
C GLU A 231 -9.75 36.14 12.17
N GLU A 232 -10.60 36.08 13.20
CA GLU A 232 -10.66 34.95 14.12
C GLU A 232 -11.11 33.66 13.43
N VAL A 233 -12.09 33.75 12.53
CA VAL A 233 -12.64 32.61 11.78
C VAL A 233 -11.64 32.10 10.75
N VAL A 234 -10.95 33.01 10.05
CA VAL A 234 -9.86 32.65 9.15
C VAL A 234 -8.73 31.95 9.91
N ARG A 235 -8.41 32.41 11.13
CA ARG A 235 -7.41 31.75 11.99
C ARG A 235 -7.87 30.36 12.43
N LEU A 236 -9.14 30.21 12.81
CA LEU A 236 -9.73 28.91 13.16
C LEU A 236 -9.70 27.94 11.98
N ARG A 237 -9.99 28.41 10.76
CA ARG A 237 -9.93 27.61 9.54
C ARG A 237 -8.51 27.11 9.26
N ASN A 238 -7.54 28.00 9.33
CA ASN A 238 -6.13 27.64 9.15
C ASN A 238 -5.64 26.66 10.23
N ALA A 239 -6.10 26.82 11.48
CA ALA A 239 -5.81 25.88 12.57
C ALA A 239 -6.44 24.50 12.30
N ALA A 240 -7.68 24.46 11.81
CA ALA A 240 -8.36 23.22 11.42
C ALA A 240 -7.61 22.47 10.31
N LEU A 241 -7.19 23.18 9.24
CA LEU A 241 -6.39 22.60 8.16
C LEU A 241 -5.01 22.13 8.63
N ALA A 242 -4.36 22.88 9.53
CA ALA A 242 -3.09 22.48 10.13
C ALA A 242 -3.22 21.24 11.02
N SER A 243 -4.34 21.09 11.73
CA SER A 243 -4.68 19.89 12.51
C SER A 243 -4.74 18.67 11.58
N VAL A 244 -5.53 18.76 10.50
CA VAL A 244 -5.67 17.67 9.50
C VAL A 244 -4.34 17.29 8.86
N ARG A 245 -3.44 18.25 8.64
CA ARG A 245 -2.11 18.00 8.06
C ARG A 245 -1.18 17.21 8.98
N ASN A 246 -1.28 17.39 10.30
CA ASN A 246 -0.30 16.84 11.24
C ASN A 246 -0.83 15.67 12.08
N ASP A 247 -2.14 15.58 12.29
CA ASP A 247 -2.72 14.62 13.21
C ASP A 247 -2.60 13.16 12.71
N PRO A 248 -2.05 12.24 13.53
CA PRO A 248 -1.86 10.84 13.15
C PRO A 248 -3.11 9.96 13.35
N GLY A 249 -4.06 10.40 14.17
CA GLY A 249 -5.25 9.61 14.56
C GLY A 249 -6.42 9.63 13.58
N LEU A 250 -6.25 10.22 12.38
CA LEU A 250 -7.36 10.51 11.46
C LEU A 250 -7.68 9.38 10.47
N HIS A 251 -7.01 8.22 10.57
CA HIS A 251 -7.14 7.13 9.61
C HIS A 251 -8.60 6.66 9.43
N GLN A 252 -9.35 6.52 10.52
CA GLN A 252 -10.78 6.15 10.48
C GLN A 252 -11.70 7.25 9.91
N LEU A 253 -11.23 8.50 9.80
CA LEU A 253 -12.00 9.59 9.21
C LEU A 253 -11.70 9.79 7.73
N VAL A 254 -10.62 9.21 7.19
CA VAL A 254 -10.22 9.39 5.79
C VAL A 254 -11.36 9.07 4.80
N PRO A 255 -12.11 7.95 4.92
CA PRO A 255 -13.22 7.68 4.01
C PRO A 255 -14.34 8.73 4.09
N TYR A 256 -14.59 9.25 5.29
CA TYR A 256 -15.61 10.27 5.54
C TYR A 256 -15.19 11.62 4.98
N PHE A 257 -13.91 12.00 5.13
CA PHE A 257 -13.36 13.18 4.48
C PHE A 257 -13.42 13.08 2.95
N ALA A 258 -13.03 11.93 2.37
CA ALA A 258 -13.09 11.73 0.93
C ALA A 258 -14.52 11.84 0.37
N ASN A 259 -15.49 11.22 1.04
CA ASN A 259 -16.91 11.33 0.69
C ASN A 259 -17.46 12.76 0.90
N PHE A 260 -17.06 13.42 1.98
CA PHE A 260 -17.46 14.80 2.25
C PHE A 260 -16.95 15.75 1.17
N ILE A 261 -15.66 15.66 0.80
CA ILE A 261 -15.06 16.43 -0.29
C ILE A 261 -15.79 16.15 -1.61
N ALA A 262 -16.03 14.88 -1.94
CA ALA A 262 -16.73 14.50 -3.17
C ALA A 262 -18.16 15.07 -3.22
N ASN A 263 -18.91 14.97 -2.12
CA ASN A 263 -20.28 15.48 -2.04
C ASN A 263 -20.33 17.01 -2.12
N GLN A 264 -19.45 17.71 -1.39
CA GLN A 264 -19.43 19.17 -1.41
C GLN A 264 -19.01 19.73 -2.77
N VAL A 265 -17.98 19.14 -3.39
CA VAL A 265 -17.58 19.55 -4.75
C VAL A 265 -18.68 19.26 -5.76
N THR A 266 -19.45 18.17 -5.63
CA THR A 266 -20.50 17.82 -6.61
C THR A 266 -21.79 18.62 -6.43
N HIS A 267 -22.18 18.93 -5.19
CA HIS A 267 -23.43 19.65 -4.90
C HIS A 267 -23.26 21.17 -4.85
N ARG A 268 -22.06 21.68 -4.57
CA ARG A 268 -21.77 23.11 -4.42
C ARG A 268 -20.67 23.58 -5.38
N LEU A 269 -20.81 23.27 -6.67
CA LEU A 269 -19.94 23.84 -7.72
C LEU A 269 -20.16 25.35 -7.95
N ASP A 270 -21.33 25.84 -7.54
CA ASP A 270 -21.73 27.24 -7.74
C ASP A 270 -21.08 28.19 -6.72
N ASP A 271 -20.40 27.66 -5.70
CA ASP A 271 -19.69 28.46 -4.71
C ASP A 271 -18.18 28.23 -4.81
N THR A 272 -17.47 29.26 -5.31
CA THR A 272 -16.01 29.25 -5.45
C THR A 272 -15.32 29.07 -4.09
N PHE A 273 -15.91 29.61 -3.01
CA PHE A 273 -15.35 29.52 -1.67
C PHE A 273 -15.35 28.07 -1.17
N THR A 274 -16.52 27.41 -1.18
CA THR A 274 -16.62 25.99 -0.77
C THR A 274 -15.66 25.10 -1.57
N VAL A 275 -15.58 25.26 -2.90
CA VAL A 275 -14.68 24.43 -3.72
C VAL A 275 -13.21 24.68 -3.39
N ARG A 276 -12.80 25.94 -3.15
CA ARG A 276 -11.45 26.26 -2.69
C ARG A 276 -11.12 25.55 -1.38
N GLN A 277 -12.03 25.64 -0.41
CA GLN A 277 -11.85 25.02 0.90
C GLN A 277 -11.75 23.49 0.81
N MET A 278 -12.51 22.85 -0.07
CA MET A 278 -12.39 21.40 -0.31
C MET A 278 -11.05 21.02 -0.97
N MET A 279 -10.50 21.86 -1.84
CA MET A 279 -9.16 21.62 -2.41
C MET A 279 -8.07 21.83 -1.35
N GLU A 280 -8.19 22.82 -0.47
CA GLU A 280 -7.24 23.04 0.63
C GLU A 280 -7.28 21.89 1.65
N LEU A 281 -8.47 21.39 1.97
CA LEU A 281 -8.64 20.20 2.81
C LEU A 281 -8.02 18.96 2.16
N THR A 282 -8.21 18.78 0.85
CA THR A 282 -7.57 17.68 0.10
C THR A 282 -6.05 17.81 0.12
N ALA A 283 -5.51 19.03 -0.03
CA ALA A 283 -4.08 19.28 0.07
C ALA A 283 -3.54 18.98 1.47
N ALA A 284 -4.25 19.37 2.53
CA ALA A 284 -3.88 19.07 3.92
C ALA A 284 -3.83 17.56 4.18
N LEU A 285 -4.81 16.80 3.67
CA LEU A 285 -4.81 15.33 3.75
C LEU A 285 -3.62 14.73 3.00
N VAL A 286 -3.36 15.18 1.77
CA VAL A 286 -2.27 14.66 0.92
C VAL A 286 -0.89 14.98 1.51
N ASP A 287 -0.73 16.11 2.19
CA ASP A 287 0.54 16.49 2.83
C ASP A 287 0.81 15.71 4.14
N ASN A 288 -0.20 15.10 4.75
CA ASN A 288 -0.04 14.31 5.97
C ASN A 288 0.76 13.02 5.70
N SER A 289 1.90 12.86 6.37
CA SER A 289 2.79 11.69 6.25
C SER A 289 2.34 10.49 7.10
N ASN A 290 1.49 10.73 8.09
CA ASN A 290 1.03 9.72 9.04
C ASN A 290 -0.17 8.93 8.50
N LEU A 291 -0.76 9.37 7.38
CA LEU A 291 -1.93 8.75 6.77
C LEU A 291 -1.54 7.91 5.54
N PHE A 292 -2.04 6.68 5.50
CA PHE A 292 -1.93 5.81 4.34
C PHE A 292 -3.08 6.09 3.36
N LEU A 293 -2.82 6.93 2.36
CA LEU A 293 -3.83 7.39 1.38
C LEU A 293 -3.80 6.65 0.04
N ASP A 294 -2.91 5.66 -0.13
CA ASP A 294 -2.76 4.93 -1.38
C ASP A 294 -4.07 4.31 -1.91
N PRO A 295 -4.94 3.69 -1.07
CA PRO A 295 -6.24 3.16 -1.52
C PRO A 295 -7.21 4.28 -1.94
N TYR A 296 -7.08 5.47 -1.34
CA TYR A 296 -7.98 6.60 -1.51
C TYR A 296 -7.53 7.60 -2.58
N ALA A 297 -6.32 7.44 -3.15
CA ALA A 297 -5.78 8.35 -4.16
C ALA A 297 -6.69 8.48 -5.40
N GLY A 298 -7.29 7.37 -5.84
CA GLY A 298 -8.27 7.37 -6.94
C GLY A 298 -9.53 8.19 -6.60
N PRO A 299 -10.28 7.81 -5.54
CA PRO A 299 -11.43 8.58 -5.07
C PRO A 299 -11.16 10.05 -4.79
N LEU A 300 -10.00 10.42 -4.23
CA LEU A 300 -9.61 11.82 -3.97
C LEU A 300 -9.26 12.58 -5.24
N SER A 301 -8.74 11.92 -6.28
CA SER A 301 -8.46 12.56 -7.57
C SER A 301 -9.70 12.95 -8.36
N ALA A 302 -10.83 12.25 -8.16
CA ALA A 302 -12.08 12.50 -8.86
C ALA A 302 -12.70 13.90 -8.58
N PRO A 303 -12.88 14.35 -7.33
CA PRO A 303 -13.36 15.70 -7.06
C PRO A 303 -12.38 16.78 -7.51
N VAL A 304 -11.07 16.53 -7.44
CA VAL A 304 -10.05 17.46 -7.97
C VAL A 304 -10.19 17.61 -9.49
N LEU A 305 -10.39 16.50 -10.23
CA LEU A 305 -10.67 16.53 -11.66
C LEU A 305 -11.98 17.27 -11.97
N THR A 306 -13.03 17.07 -11.18
CA THR A 306 -14.31 17.79 -11.35
C THR A 306 -14.15 19.28 -11.12
N ALA A 307 -13.42 19.70 -10.08
CA ALA A 307 -13.13 21.10 -9.80
C ALA A 307 -12.28 21.73 -10.92
N LEU A 308 -11.36 20.96 -11.52
CA LEU A 308 -10.53 21.41 -12.62
C LEU A 308 -11.32 21.54 -13.95
N MET A 309 -12.20 20.56 -14.25
CA MET A 309 -12.85 20.36 -15.56
C MET A 309 -14.30 20.90 -15.63
N SER A 310 -14.77 21.56 -14.59
CA SER A 310 -16.14 22.08 -14.54
C SER A 310 -16.34 23.23 -15.53
N ARG A 311 -17.48 23.20 -16.24
CA ARG A 311 -17.85 24.22 -17.24
C ARG A 311 -18.13 25.59 -16.60
N LYS A 312 -18.69 25.58 -15.40
CA LYS A 312 -19.02 26.77 -14.61
C LYS A 312 -18.57 26.49 -13.17
N ILE A 313 -17.78 27.41 -12.61
CA ILE A 313 -17.43 27.45 -11.19
C ILE A 313 -17.96 28.80 -10.72
N GLY A 314 -18.69 28.83 -9.61
CA GLY A 314 -19.25 30.09 -9.12
C GLY A 314 -20.61 30.44 -9.75
N ALA A 315 -21.36 31.30 -9.07
CA ALA A 315 -22.61 31.85 -9.58
C ALA A 315 -22.38 32.51 -10.94
N SER A 316 -23.16 32.08 -11.93
CA SER A 316 -23.11 32.62 -13.28
C SER A 316 -23.24 34.14 -13.26
N THR A 317 -22.42 34.79 -14.08
CA THR A 317 -22.47 36.19 -14.52
C THR A 317 -23.79 36.58 -15.24
N SER A 318 -24.92 35.93 -14.94
CA SER A 318 -26.21 36.10 -15.61
C SER A 318 -27.44 36.10 -14.69
N THR A 319 -27.30 35.89 -13.37
CA THR A 319 -28.50 35.77 -12.49
C THR A 319 -28.21 36.16 -11.05
N SER A 320 -27.66 37.35 -10.80
CA SER A 320 -27.88 38.01 -9.51
C SER A 320 -29.35 38.40 -9.46
N LYS A 321 -30.12 37.74 -8.59
CA LYS A 321 -31.43 38.22 -8.15
C LYS A 321 -31.30 39.71 -7.79
N GLN A 322 -32.29 40.48 -8.24
CA GLN A 322 -32.55 41.83 -7.76
C GLN A 322 -32.54 41.83 -6.23
N GLU A 323 -31.51 42.41 -5.62
CA GLU A 323 -31.67 43.10 -4.36
C GLU A 323 -31.19 44.54 -4.59
N GLU A 324 -32.16 45.44 -4.44
CA GLU A 324 -32.06 46.87 -4.64
C GLU A 324 -31.18 47.48 -3.54
N GLY A 325 -30.15 48.22 -3.91
CA GLY A 325 -29.30 48.92 -2.94
C GLY A 325 -28.08 49.60 -3.56
N SER A 326 -28.29 50.79 -4.14
CA SER A 326 -27.33 51.86 -4.46
C SER A 326 -25.84 51.51 -4.65
N GLY A 327 -25.35 51.59 -5.90
CA GLY A 327 -23.90 51.59 -6.18
C GLY A 327 -23.52 51.41 -7.65
N SER A 328 -24.00 52.29 -8.53
CA SER A 328 -23.66 52.29 -9.96
C SER A 328 -22.19 52.72 -10.16
N GLY A 329 -21.28 51.76 -10.30
CA GLY A 329 -19.86 52.03 -10.61
C GLY A 329 -18.89 50.84 -10.54
N ASN A 330 -19.14 49.81 -9.73
CA ASN A 330 -18.12 48.79 -9.41
C ASN A 330 -18.35 47.37 -9.97
N SER A 331 -19.48 47.09 -10.64
CA SER A 331 -19.84 45.72 -11.06
C SER A 331 -18.88 45.08 -12.08
N SER A 332 -18.18 45.88 -12.89
CA SER A 332 -17.18 45.37 -13.85
C SER A 332 -15.88 44.90 -13.18
N SER A 333 -15.48 45.53 -12.07
CA SER A 333 -14.29 45.16 -11.30
C SER A 333 -14.50 43.88 -10.50
N VAL A 334 -15.67 43.73 -9.88
CA VAL A 334 -16.08 42.54 -9.11
C VAL A 334 -16.18 41.31 -10.02
N ASN A 335 -16.72 41.46 -11.23
CA ASN A 335 -16.78 40.36 -12.20
C ASN A 335 -15.38 39.91 -12.66
N ARG A 336 -14.42 40.84 -12.80
CA ARG A 336 -13.04 40.52 -13.16
C ARG A 336 -12.31 39.77 -12.05
N GLU A 337 -12.58 40.11 -10.80
CA GLU A 337 -12.00 39.46 -9.63
C GLU A 337 -12.54 38.04 -9.45
N ALA A 338 -13.86 37.85 -9.55
CA ALA A 338 -14.49 36.53 -9.52
C ALA A 338 -13.95 35.59 -10.63
N LEU A 339 -13.77 36.11 -11.85
CA LEU A 339 -13.16 35.35 -12.94
C LEU A 339 -11.71 34.95 -12.63
N ARG A 340 -10.90 35.87 -12.09
CA ARG A 340 -9.51 35.58 -11.70
C ARG A 340 -9.45 34.51 -10.62
N GLU A 341 -10.32 34.58 -9.62
CA GLU A 341 -10.40 33.56 -8.56
C GLU A 341 -10.74 32.17 -9.10
N GLN A 342 -11.61 32.07 -10.10
CA GLN A 342 -11.91 30.80 -10.77
C GLN A 342 -10.69 30.23 -11.50
N PHE A 343 -9.86 31.06 -12.14
CA PHE A 343 -8.62 30.62 -12.78
C PHE A 343 -7.57 30.19 -11.76
N LEU A 344 -7.41 30.95 -10.67
CA LEU A 344 -6.51 30.61 -9.57
C LEU A 344 -6.91 29.30 -8.88
N LEU A 345 -8.20 29.06 -8.70
CA LEU A 345 -8.71 27.80 -8.15
C LEU A 345 -8.38 26.61 -9.07
N ARG A 346 -8.53 26.77 -10.39
CA ARG A 346 -8.14 25.73 -11.35
C ARG A 346 -6.63 25.47 -11.35
N GLU A 347 -5.82 26.52 -11.24
CA GLU A 347 -4.37 26.38 -11.10
C GLU A 347 -3.98 25.62 -9.81
N PHE A 348 -4.62 25.95 -8.69
CA PHE A 348 -4.42 25.23 -7.42
C PHE A 348 -4.83 23.75 -7.53
N ALA A 349 -6.00 23.47 -8.12
CA ALA A 349 -6.47 22.10 -8.37
C ALA A 349 -5.52 21.32 -9.29
N ALA A 350 -4.94 21.96 -10.32
CA ALA A 350 -3.95 21.33 -11.20
C ALA A 350 -2.66 20.98 -10.44
N SER A 351 -2.15 21.89 -9.63
CA SER A 351 -0.99 21.65 -8.75
C SER A 351 -1.25 20.47 -7.80
N LEU A 352 -2.43 20.43 -7.17
CA LEU A 352 -2.84 19.34 -6.29
C LEU A 352 -2.94 18.01 -7.04
N LEU A 353 -3.52 18.01 -8.25
CA LEU A 353 -3.59 16.83 -9.11
C LEU A 353 -2.20 16.30 -9.45
N GLY A 354 -1.25 17.20 -9.75
CA GLY A 354 0.15 16.87 -9.99
C GLY A 354 0.81 16.24 -8.76
N LYS A 355 0.63 16.82 -7.58
CA LYS A 355 1.12 16.25 -6.31
C LYS A 355 0.58 14.83 -6.07
N ILE A 356 -0.72 14.62 -6.27
CA ILE A 356 -1.37 13.30 -6.13
C ILE A 356 -0.79 12.33 -7.16
N ALA A 357 -0.67 12.74 -8.43
CA ALA A 357 -0.13 11.90 -9.49
C ALA A 357 1.30 11.46 -9.17
N ILE A 358 2.18 12.37 -8.75
CA ILE A 358 3.59 12.06 -8.45
C ILE A 358 3.72 11.19 -7.19
N LYS A 359 3.05 11.56 -6.08
CA LYS A 359 3.16 10.86 -4.79
C LYS A 359 2.64 9.42 -4.88
N TYR A 360 1.51 9.19 -5.56
CA TYR A 360 0.85 7.89 -5.58
C TYR A 360 1.13 7.04 -6.83
N THR A 361 2.02 7.46 -7.74
CA THR A 361 2.41 6.65 -8.92
C THR A 361 3.07 5.33 -8.52
N ARG A 362 3.81 5.30 -7.40
CA ARG A 362 4.48 4.07 -6.92
C ARG A 362 3.48 2.98 -6.52
N ALA A 363 2.43 3.38 -5.81
CA ALA A 363 1.37 2.47 -5.38
C ALA A 363 0.44 2.10 -6.53
N ASN A 364 0.10 3.06 -7.39
CA ASN A 364 -0.79 2.85 -8.53
C ASN A 364 -0.18 3.36 -9.84
N ARG A 365 0.47 2.45 -10.56
CA ARG A 365 1.10 2.73 -11.87
C ARG A 365 0.09 3.21 -12.92
N HIS A 366 -1.20 2.90 -12.77
CA HIS A 366 -2.25 3.30 -13.70
C HIS A 366 -2.87 4.66 -13.38
N LEU A 367 -2.65 5.21 -12.18
CA LEU A 367 -3.26 6.47 -11.78
C LEU A 367 -2.80 7.61 -12.69
N ARG A 368 -1.49 7.80 -12.83
CA ARG A 368 -0.91 8.88 -13.66
C ARG A 368 -1.36 8.81 -15.12
N SER A 369 -1.37 7.62 -15.72
CA SER A 369 -1.80 7.44 -17.11
C SER A 369 -3.30 7.69 -17.29
N LYS A 370 -4.13 7.28 -16.32
CA LYS A 370 -5.58 7.58 -16.32
C LYS A 370 -5.85 9.07 -16.20
N LEU A 371 -5.18 9.77 -15.28
CA LEU A 371 -5.35 11.22 -15.09
C LEU A 371 -4.93 12.00 -16.34
N THR A 372 -3.74 11.70 -16.87
CA THR A 372 -3.19 12.30 -18.10
C THR A 372 -4.14 12.09 -19.29
N ARG A 373 -4.65 10.85 -19.47
CA ARG A 373 -5.60 10.51 -20.54
C ARG A 373 -6.91 11.28 -20.42
N THR A 374 -7.45 11.42 -19.20
CA THR A 374 -8.65 12.22 -18.98
C THR A 374 -8.41 13.68 -19.37
N CYS A 375 -7.34 14.31 -18.91
CA CYS A 375 -7.02 15.70 -19.27
C CYS A 375 -6.84 15.86 -20.79
N LEU A 376 -6.13 14.94 -21.45
CA LEU A 376 -5.94 14.96 -22.90
C LEU A 376 -7.27 14.85 -23.67
N LYS A 377 -8.18 13.98 -23.21
CA LYS A 377 -9.51 13.82 -23.83
C LYS A 377 -10.32 15.12 -23.80
N TYR A 378 -10.23 15.89 -22.72
CA TYR A 378 -10.90 17.19 -22.63
C TYR A 378 -10.20 18.28 -23.45
N LEU A 379 -8.88 18.22 -23.58
CA LEU A 379 -8.08 19.17 -24.36
C LEU A 379 -8.33 19.04 -25.86
N LEU A 380 -8.47 17.82 -26.38
CA LEU A 380 -8.68 17.55 -27.81
C LEU A 380 -10.14 17.74 -28.28
N ASP A 381 -11.07 18.09 -27.38
CA ASP A 381 -12.47 18.32 -27.72
C ASP A 381 -12.74 19.81 -28.00
N PRO A 382 -12.96 20.22 -29.26
CA PRO A 382 -13.16 21.62 -29.63
C PRO A 382 -14.50 22.19 -29.16
N THR A 383 -15.42 21.36 -28.65
CA THR A 383 -16.73 21.81 -28.14
C THR A 383 -16.66 22.38 -26.71
N LYS A 384 -15.51 22.27 -26.04
CA LYS A 384 -15.35 22.63 -24.63
C LYS A 384 -15.06 24.13 -24.47
N PRO A 385 -15.58 24.77 -23.40
CA PRO A 385 -15.35 26.18 -23.16
C PRO A 385 -13.92 26.45 -22.69
N ALA A 386 -13.41 27.67 -22.94
CA ALA A 386 -12.03 28.06 -22.63
C ALA A 386 -11.57 27.79 -21.19
N PRO A 387 -12.40 27.98 -20.13
CA PRO A 387 -12.00 27.65 -18.76
C PRO A 387 -11.71 26.16 -18.51
N VAL A 388 -12.40 25.26 -19.23
CA VAL A 388 -12.18 23.81 -19.13
C VAL A 388 -10.89 23.43 -19.83
N LEU A 389 -10.61 24.02 -21.00
CA LEU A 389 -9.36 23.81 -21.72
C LEU A 389 -8.15 24.32 -20.93
N PHE A 390 -8.28 25.48 -20.27
CA PHE A 390 -7.27 26.00 -19.36
C PHE A 390 -6.99 25.03 -18.20
N GLY A 391 -8.04 24.48 -17.58
CA GLY A 391 -7.89 23.46 -16.55
C GLY A 391 -7.22 22.20 -17.09
N ALA A 392 -7.60 21.75 -18.29
CA ALA A 392 -7.11 20.51 -18.90
C ALA A 392 -5.61 20.62 -19.22
N LEU A 393 -5.20 21.78 -19.74
CA LEU A 393 -3.82 22.09 -20.04
C LEU A 393 -2.94 22.10 -18.78
N ASN A 394 -3.36 22.83 -17.73
CA ASN A 394 -2.61 22.89 -16.48
C ASN A 394 -2.60 21.53 -15.76
N GLY A 395 -3.71 20.79 -15.78
CA GLY A 395 -3.77 19.43 -15.24
C GLY A 395 -2.85 18.46 -15.98
N LEU A 396 -2.77 18.57 -17.30
CA LEU A 396 -1.88 17.76 -18.13
C LEU A 396 -0.42 18.08 -17.85
N ALA A 397 -0.06 19.37 -17.77
CA ALA A 397 1.29 19.81 -17.41
C ALA A 397 1.71 19.31 -16.02
N ALA A 398 0.82 19.43 -15.02
CA ALA A 398 1.12 19.04 -13.65
C ALA A 398 1.12 17.52 -13.40
N ALA A 399 0.17 16.76 -13.97
CA ALA A 399 0.06 15.31 -13.75
C ALA A 399 0.92 14.48 -14.72
N GLY A 400 1.00 14.90 -15.98
CA GLY A 400 1.78 14.25 -17.02
C GLY A 400 3.27 14.57 -16.93
N GLY A 401 3.64 15.72 -16.36
CA GLY A 401 5.01 16.21 -16.34
C GLY A 401 5.44 16.82 -17.69
N PRO A 402 6.66 17.35 -17.76
CA PRO A 402 7.15 18.08 -18.94
C PRO A 402 7.20 17.20 -20.19
N GLU A 403 7.67 15.97 -20.09
CA GLU A 403 7.75 15.05 -21.24
C GLU A 403 6.38 14.71 -21.85
N ALA A 404 5.35 14.54 -21.01
CA ALA A 404 4.00 14.30 -21.52
C ALA A 404 3.47 15.53 -22.27
N PHE A 405 3.78 16.73 -21.79
CA PHE A 405 3.41 17.97 -22.47
C PHE A 405 4.15 18.12 -23.81
N ARG A 406 5.45 17.80 -23.83
CA ARG A 406 6.29 17.82 -25.03
C ARG A 406 5.75 16.91 -26.14
N ILE A 407 5.36 15.69 -25.81
CA ILE A 407 4.91 14.68 -26.78
C ILE A 407 3.44 14.86 -27.17
N LEU A 408 2.56 15.18 -26.21
CA LEU A 408 1.10 15.16 -26.45
C LEU A 408 0.52 16.51 -26.88
N VAL A 409 1.09 17.63 -26.40
CA VAL A 409 0.53 18.97 -26.62
C VAL A 409 1.22 19.65 -27.79
N LEU A 410 2.56 19.69 -27.82
CA LEU A 410 3.29 20.47 -28.83
C LEU A 410 2.92 20.14 -30.29
N PRO A 411 2.77 18.87 -30.71
CA PRO A 411 2.40 18.55 -32.08
C PRO A 411 0.98 19.03 -32.45
N ASN A 412 0.08 19.06 -31.47
CA ASN A 412 -1.33 19.42 -31.66
C ASN A 412 -1.59 20.92 -31.46
N LEU A 413 -0.58 21.71 -31.07
CA LEU A 413 -0.76 23.15 -30.80
C LEU A 413 -1.15 23.95 -32.03
N ARG A 414 -0.68 23.58 -33.22
CA ARG A 414 -1.04 24.27 -34.46
C ARG A 414 -2.53 24.17 -34.75
N GLU A 415 -3.09 22.97 -34.66
CA GLU A 415 -4.52 22.74 -34.84
C GLU A 415 -5.32 23.47 -33.75
N PHE A 416 -4.84 23.44 -32.51
CA PHE A 416 -5.45 24.16 -31.39
C PHE A 416 -5.45 25.68 -31.58
N ASP A 417 -4.37 26.26 -32.13
CA ASP A 417 -4.27 27.70 -32.42
C ASP A 417 -5.32 28.12 -33.45
N THR A 418 -5.44 27.38 -34.55
CA THR A 418 -6.43 27.63 -35.60
C THR A 418 -7.87 27.40 -35.14
N GLY A 419 -8.12 26.35 -34.35
CA GLY A 419 -9.47 25.96 -33.93
C GLY A 419 -10.04 26.75 -32.76
N MET A 420 -9.19 27.23 -31.84
CA MET A 420 -9.64 27.87 -30.60
C MET A 420 -9.05 29.26 -30.36
N LEU A 421 -7.74 29.43 -30.49
CA LEU A 421 -7.09 30.70 -30.10
C LEU A 421 -7.42 31.84 -31.08
N GLN A 422 -7.45 31.58 -32.39
CA GLN A 422 -7.85 32.57 -33.40
C GLN A 422 -9.32 33.02 -33.24
N PRO A 423 -10.32 32.11 -33.14
CA PRO A 423 -11.70 32.50 -32.86
C PRO A 423 -11.88 33.25 -31.54
N LEU A 424 -11.12 32.88 -30.49
CA LEU A 424 -11.15 33.59 -29.21
C LEU A 424 -10.54 34.99 -29.30
N GLN A 425 -9.46 35.16 -30.07
CA GLN A 425 -8.83 36.46 -30.33
C GLN A 425 -9.77 37.37 -31.13
N GLU A 426 -10.40 36.85 -32.18
CA GLU A 426 -11.38 37.59 -32.98
C GLU A 426 -12.62 37.95 -32.15
N LYS A 427 -13.10 37.03 -31.31
CA LYS A 427 -14.21 37.29 -30.39
C LYS A 427 -13.83 38.35 -29.33
N ALA A 428 -12.60 38.34 -28.83
CA ALA A 428 -12.11 39.37 -27.92
C ALA A 428 -11.97 40.75 -28.61
N ALA A 429 -11.57 40.78 -29.89
CA ALA A 429 -11.44 42.00 -30.67
C ALA A 429 -12.79 42.59 -31.10
N ASN A 430 -13.77 41.74 -31.42
CA ASN A 430 -15.07 42.14 -31.97
C ASN A 430 -16.15 42.38 -30.91
N ALA A 431 -16.02 41.79 -29.72
CA ALA A 431 -17.01 41.96 -28.65
C ALA A 431 -16.74 43.24 -27.84
N ALA A 432 -17.70 44.18 -27.86
CA ALA A 432 -17.67 45.37 -27.01
C ALA A 432 -18.35 45.11 -25.64
N GLY A 433 -17.80 45.69 -24.57
CA GLY A 433 -18.36 45.61 -23.22
C GLY A 433 -17.87 44.41 -22.39
N ALA A 434 -18.65 44.01 -21.39
CA ALA A 434 -18.26 42.99 -20.41
C ALA A 434 -17.90 41.64 -21.07
N ALA A 435 -18.62 41.22 -22.12
CA ALA A 435 -18.35 39.96 -22.82
C ALA A 435 -16.97 39.95 -23.52
N GLY A 436 -16.52 41.09 -24.05
CA GLY A 436 -15.18 41.23 -24.64
C GLY A 436 -14.08 41.14 -23.59
N THR A 437 -14.28 41.76 -22.43
CA THR A 437 -13.30 41.68 -21.31
C THR A 437 -13.15 40.25 -20.78
N VAL A 438 -14.22 39.45 -20.73
CA VAL A 438 -14.15 38.03 -20.32
C VAL A 438 -13.37 37.22 -21.36
N ALA A 439 -13.70 37.35 -22.65
CA ALA A 439 -13.00 36.64 -23.71
C ALA A 439 -11.51 37.01 -23.78
N GLN A 440 -11.17 38.28 -23.50
CA GLN A 440 -9.78 38.73 -23.44
C GLN A 440 -9.01 38.12 -22.26
N ILE A 441 -9.64 38.01 -21.08
CA ILE A 441 -9.04 37.36 -19.90
C ILE A 441 -8.87 35.86 -20.14
N GLU A 442 -9.88 35.20 -20.72
CA GLU A 442 -9.83 33.78 -21.09
C GLU A 442 -8.70 33.50 -22.09
N PHE A 443 -8.57 34.34 -23.12
CA PHE A 443 -7.49 34.25 -24.10
C PHE A 443 -6.11 34.44 -23.46
N GLU A 444 -5.93 35.49 -22.65
CA GLU A 444 -4.65 35.76 -22.00
C GLU A 444 -4.26 34.66 -21.01
N ALA A 445 -5.22 34.12 -20.26
CA ALA A 445 -4.99 33.02 -19.33
C ALA A 445 -4.57 31.74 -20.06
N LEU A 446 -5.23 31.40 -21.16
CA LEU A 446 -4.95 30.20 -21.93
C LEU A 446 -3.57 30.27 -22.60
N VAL A 447 -3.26 31.39 -23.27
CA VAL A 447 -1.94 31.60 -23.88
C VAL A 447 -0.85 31.66 -22.81
N GLY A 448 -1.12 32.32 -21.68
CA GLY A 448 -0.21 32.36 -20.52
C GLY A 448 0.09 30.97 -19.96
N ALA A 449 -0.91 30.10 -19.85
CA ALA A 449 -0.74 28.72 -19.39
C ALA A 449 0.09 27.87 -20.37
N ILE A 450 -0.13 28.01 -21.69
CA ILE A 450 0.67 27.31 -22.71
C ILE A 450 2.13 27.74 -22.61
N VAL A 451 2.38 29.05 -22.57
CA VAL A 451 3.74 29.59 -22.47
C VAL A 451 4.40 29.17 -21.15
N LYS A 452 3.68 29.18 -20.03
CA LYS A 452 4.18 28.70 -18.73
C LYS A 452 4.58 27.22 -18.78
N ALA A 453 3.73 26.38 -19.37
CA ALA A 453 4.03 24.95 -19.52
C ALA A 453 5.23 24.72 -20.44
N ILE A 454 5.36 25.47 -21.54
CA ILE A 454 6.53 25.39 -22.44
C ILE A 454 7.81 25.84 -21.72
N MET A 455 7.76 26.89 -20.90
CA MET A 455 8.91 27.30 -20.09
C MET A 455 9.36 26.21 -19.10
N SER A 456 8.41 25.51 -18.47
CA SER A 456 8.76 24.40 -17.56
C SER A 456 9.47 23.22 -18.25
N LEU A 457 9.39 23.09 -19.59
CA LEU A 457 10.13 22.08 -20.33
C LEU A 457 11.65 22.33 -20.27
N VAL A 458 12.07 23.59 -20.25
CA VAL A 458 13.48 23.99 -20.27
C VAL A 458 14.15 23.74 -18.91
N GLU A 459 13.43 23.89 -17.81
CA GLU A 459 13.96 23.65 -16.47
C GLU A 459 14.30 22.17 -16.22
N HIS A 460 13.72 21.25 -17.00
CA HIS A 460 13.82 19.81 -16.80
C HIS A 460 14.70 19.07 -17.83
N ASP A 461 15.27 19.75 -18.83
CA ASP A 461 16.19 19.14 -19.79
C ASP A 461 17.67 19.38 -19.38
N PRO A 462 18.37 18.38 -18.80
CA PRO A 462 19.77 18.53 -18.39
C PRO A 462 20.76 18.51 -19.56
N ALA A 463 20.31 18.29 -20.80
CA ALA A 463 21.19 18.02 -21.94
C ALA A 463 21.78 19.28 -22.60
N VAL A 464 21.43 20.49 -22.14
CA VAL A 464 21.91 21.74 -22.76
C VAL A 464 22.93 22.43 -21.83
N PRO A 465 24.24 22.43 -22.16
CA PRO A 465 25.22 23.18 -21.38
C PRO A 465 24.88 24.68 -21.38
N ASN A 466 25.32 25.41 -20.35
CA ASN A 466 25.14 26.85 -20.19
C ASN A 466 25.88 27.64 -21.28
N GLY A 467 25.34 27.62 -22.50
CA GLY A 467 25.73 28.47 -23.61
C GLY A 467 25.11 29.87 -23.49
N VAL A 468 25.82 30.84 -24.02
CA VAL A 468 25.43 32.26 -24.09
C VAL A 468 24.08 32.36 -24.81
N ASN A 469 23.09 33.03 -24.21
CA ASN A 469 21.79 33.30 -24.84
C ASN A 469 22.00 34.28 -26.01
N GLY A 470 22.27 33.74 -27.20
CA GLY A 470 22.19 34.49 -28.45
C GLY A 470 20.74 34.78 -28.80
N GLY A 471 20.50 35.88 -29.51
CA GLY A 471 19.16 36.22 -30.01
C GLY A 471 18.65 35.14 -30.98
N THR A 472 17.35 34.90 -30.96
CA THR A 472 16.63 34.03 -31.90
C THR A 472 16.84 34.50 -33.34
N SER A 473 17.27 33.60 -34.22
CA SER A 473 17.40 33.92 -35.65
C SER A 473 16.02 34.06 -36.30
N GLU A 474 15.86 34.95 -37.30
CA GLU A 474 14.60 35.10 -38.04
C GLU A 474 14.12 33.78 -38.65
N SER A 475 15.04 32.90 -39.07
CA SER A 475 14.71 31.56 -39.57
C SER A 475 14.08 30.67 -38.50
N GLU A 476 14.64 30.67 -37.28
CA GLU A 476 14.11 29.87 -36.16
C GLU A 476 12.74 30.39 -35.70
N SER A 477 12.54 31.71 -35.78
CA SER A 477 11.24 32.33 -35.48
C SER A 477 10.16 31.93 -36.49
N ALA A 478 10.51 31.80 -37.78
CA ALA A 478 9.60 31.33 -38.82
C ALA A 478 9.24 29.85 -38.63
N GLU A 479 10.22 29.00 -38.30
CA GLU A 479 10.01 27.57 -38.01
C GLU A 479 9.15 27.35 -36.75
N LEU A 480 9.34 28.17 -35.71
CA LEU A 480 8.49 28.18 -34.51
C LEU A 480 7.04 28.52 -34.82
N VAL A 481 6.82 29.54 -35.65
CA VAL A 481 5.47 29.97 -36.07
C VAL A 481 4.80 28.89 -36.91
N GLU A 482 5.55 28.19 -37.76
CA GLU A 482 5.04 27.06 -38.53
C GLU A 482 4.64 25.89 -37.61
N PHE A 483 5.43 25.58 -36.59
CA PHE A 483 5.18 24.44 -35.72
C PHE A 483 4.12 24.69 -34.64
N LEU A 484 4.19 25.83 -33.94
CA LEU A 484 3.31 26.15 -32.80
C LEU A 484 2.08 26.99 -33.17
N GLY A 485 2.05 27.58 -34.37
CA GLY A 485 1.03 28.53 -34.80
C GLY A 485 1.43 30.01 -34.57
N PRO A 486 0.78 30.95 -35.28
CA PRO A 486 1.14 32.37 -35.27
C PRO A 486 1.04 33.05 -33.90
N ILE A 487 0.14 32.64 -33.01
CA ILE A 487 -0.08 33.35 -31.73
C ILE A 487 0.97 32.92 -30.71
N VAL A 488 1.09 31.60 -30.48
CA VAL A 488 2.01 31.04 -29.49
C VAL A 488 3.47 31.14 -29.97
N GLY A 489 3.72 30.93 -31.27
CA GLY A 489 5.04 31.04 -31.87
C GLY A 489 5.64 32.43 -31.76
N ARG A 490 4.86 33.49 -32.02
CA ARG A 490 5.32 34.89 -31.85
C ARG A 490 5.64 35.20 -30.39
N ARG A 491 4.78 34.82 -29.44
CA ARG A 491 5.04 35.07 -28.01
C ARG A 491 6.28 34.37 -27.47
N ILE A 492 6.63 33.22 -28.03
CA ILE A 492 7.87 32.51 -27.65
C ILE A 492 9.08 33.15 -28.32
N ALA A 493 8.96 33.56 -29.59
CA ALA A 493 10.01 34.30 -30.29
C ALA A 493 10.33 35.65 -29.61
N ASP A 494 9.31 36.36 -29.13
CA ASP A 494 9.44 37.64 -28.41
C ASP A 494 10.20 37.49 -27.07
N LYS A 495 10.21 36.30 -26.46
CA LYS A 495 10.96 36.05 -25.23
C LYS A 495 12.47 35.91 -25.45
N GLY A 496 12.93 35.71 -26.69
CA GLY A 496 14.34 35.70 -27.04
C GLY A 496 15.19 34.61 -26.39
N ASP A 497 14.58 33.54 -25.86
CA ASP A 497 15.29 32.44 -25.19
C ASP A 497 15.62 31.32 -26.18
N HIS A 498 16.86 31.31 -26.68
CA HIS A 498 17.32 30.32 -27.65
C HIS A 498 17.26 28.88 -27.12
N LYS A 499 17.39 28.66 -25.81
CA LYS A 499 17.28 27.32 -25.22
C LYS A 499 15.86 26.78 -25.37
N LEU A 500 14.87 27.62 -25.08
CA LEU A 500 13.45 27.31 -25.23
C LEU A 500 13.10 26.96 -26.68
N VAL A 501 13.57 27.77 -27.63
CA VAL A 501 13.36 27.55 -29.06
C VAL A 501 13.90 26.19 -29.50
N ARG A 502 15.12 25.84 -29.08
CA ARG A 502 15.73 24.56 -29.44
C ARG A 502 14.99 23.36 -28.84
N VAL A 503 14.56 23.43 -27.59
CA VAL A 503 13.79 22.34 -26.93
C VAL A 503 12.45 22.12 -27.63
N VAL A 504 11.77 23.20 -28.02
CA VAL A 504 10.51 23.16 -28.77
C VAL A 504 10.72 22.56 -30.16
N LEU A 505 11.72 23.03 -30.91
CA LEU A 505 12.02 22.51 -32.25
C LEU A 505 12.50 21.05 -32.20
N ALA A 506 13.19 20.64 -31.14
CA ALA A 506 13.53 19.23 -30.93
C ALA A 506 12.31 18.34 -30.66
N ALA A 507 11.17 18.88 -30.25
CA ALA A 507 9.93 18.13 -30.11
C ALA A 507 9.25 17.82 -31.46
N ARG A 508 9.59 18.57 -32.52
CA ARG A 508 9.13 18.31 -33.89
C ARG A 508 9.64 16.98 -34.45
N ASN A 509 10.82 16.55 -34.02
CA ASN A 509 11.50 15.36 -34.56
C ASN A 509 11.23 14.09 -33.74
N ILE A 510 10.29 14.14 -32.80
CA ILE A 510 9.89 12.97 -32.01
C ILE A 510 8.81 12.25 -32.80
N GLU A 511 9.19 11.12 -33.43
CA GLU A 511 8.24 10.14 -33.97
C GLU A 511 7.55 9.33 -32.86
#